data_AF-A0A1F6KCC7-F1
#
_entry.id   AF-A0A1F6KCC7-F1
#
_cell.length_a   1.000
_cell.length_b   1.000
_cell.length_c   1.000
_cell.angle_alpha   90.00
_cell.angle_beta   90.00
_cell.angle_gamma   90.00
#
_symmetry.space_group_name_H-M   'P 1'
#
loop_
_entity.id
_entity.type
_entity.pdbx_description
1 polymer ?
#
loop_
_entity_poly.entity_id
_entity_poly.type
_entity_poly.pdbx_seq_one_letter_code
_entity_poly.pdbx_strand_id
1 'polypeptide(L)'
;MKKKKLSREDLFEIYLNNILKFIGYRSRSEKEIIDRLRKKKIDEKMISEIMAKLQEWKFIDDIAFAKQWIESRVVNRHKSIRLVRLELLKKSFKKEKN
;
A
#
# COMPACT_ATOMS: atom_id res chain seq x y z
N MET A 1 16.67 -30.76 -13.82
CA MET A 1 15.61 -30.36 -12.89
C MET A 1 14.60 -29.48 -13.63
N LYS A 2 13.37 -29.97 -13.88
CA LYS A 2 12.33 -29.16 -14.55
C LYS A 2 11.88 -28.06 -13.58
N LYS A 3 12.03 -26.78 -13.94
CA LYS A 3 11.42 -25.67 -13.18
C LYS A 3 9.90 -25.86 -13.24
N LYS A 4 9.27 -26.20 -12.10
CA LYS A 4 7.81 -26.28 -11.99
C LYS A 4 7.26 -24.90 -12.34
N LYS A 5 6.42 -24.82 -13.37
CA LYS A 5 5.74 -23.58 -13.74
C LYS A 5 4.75 -23.29 -12.61
N LEU A 6 4.95 -22.16 -11.96
CA LEU A 6 4.16 -21.73 -10.81
C LEU A 6 2.75 -21.36 -11.29
N SER A 7 1.70 -21.82 -10.60
CA SER A 7 0.32 -21.47 -10.96
C SER A 7 0.03 -20.00 -10.64
N ARG A 8 -1.12 -19.50 -11.11
CA ARG A 8 -1.57 -18.14 -10.76
C ARG A 8 -1.88 -18.04 -9.28
N GLU A 9 -2.46 -19.10 -8.72
CA GLU A 9 -2.84 -19.23 -7.32
C GLU A 9 -1.59 -19.23 -6.44
N ASP A 10 -0.57 -20.00 -6.80
CA ASP A 10 0.72 -20.03 -6.12
C ASP A 10 1.37 -18.62 -6.11
N LEU A 11 1.33 -17.92 -7.25
CA LEU A 11 1.85 -16.56 -7.38
C LEU A 11 1.07 -15.59 -6.47
N PHE A 12 -0.27 -15.70 -6.47
CA PHE A 12 -1.13 -14.89 -5.63
C PHE A 12 -0.76 -15.04 -4.15
N GLU A 13 -0.65 -16.28 -3.65
CA GLU A 13 -0.28 -16.55 -2.27
C GLU A 13 1.12 -16.02 -1.92
N ILE A 14 2.10 -16.20 -2.81
CA ILE A 14 3.45 -15.68 -2.60
C ILE A 14 3.43 -14.15 -2.48
N TYR A 15 2.70 -13.46 -3.34
CA TYR A 15 2.65 -12.00 -3.31
C TYR A 15 1.85 -11.47 -2.12
N LEU A 16 0.73 -12.10 -1.77
CA LEU A 16 -0.04 -11.77 -0.57
C LEU A 16 0.83 -11.90 0.68
N ASN A 17 1.51 -13.04 0.87
CA ASN A 17 2.42 -13.26 1.99
C ASN A 17 3.58 -12.25 2.04
N ASN A 18 4.11 -11.85 0.88
CA ASN A 18 5.13 -10.81 0.81
C ASN A 18 4.61 -9.44 1.25
N ILE A 19 3.37 -9.10 0.91
CA ILE A 19 2.75 -7.84 1.31
C ILE A 19 2.40 -7.86 2.79
N LEU A 20 1.84 -8.95 3.33
CA LEU A 20 1.58 -9.11 4.76
C LEU A 20 2.84 -8.87 5.59
N LYS A 21 3.97 -9.47 5.19
CA LYS A 21 5.27 -9.19 5.82
C LYS A 21 5.64 -7.71 5.71
N PHE A 22 5.49 -7.11 4.53
CA PHE A 22 5.85 -5.72 4.27
C PHE A 22 5.06 -4.71 5.13
N ILE A 23 3.74 -4.92 5.28
CA ILE A 23 2.88 -4.05 6.10
C ILE A 23 3.00 -4.35 7.60
N GLY A 24 3.38 -5.57 7.98
CA GLY A 24 3.59 -5.95 9.38
C GLY A 24 4.76 -5.23 10.06
N TYR A 25 5.74 -4.70 9.32
CA TYR A 25 6.86 -3.95 9.90
C TYR A 25 6.50 -2.51 10.34
N ARG A 26 5.59 -1.84 9.62
CA ARG A 26 5.00 -0.54 9.97
C ARG A 26 3.81 -0.29 9.05
N SER A 27 2.88 0.56 9.49
CA SER A 27 1.77 1.04 8.67
C SER A 27 2.25 1.54 7.30
N ARG A 28 1.60 1.06 6.24
CA ARG A 28 1.85 1.40 4.84
C ARG A 28 0.58 1.93 4.20
N SER A 29 0.75 2.88 3.28
CA SER A 29 -0.35 3.34 2.43
C SER A 29 -0.68 2.31 1.36
N GLU A 30 -1.93 2.29 0.90
CA GLU A 30 -2.35 1.48 -0.24
C GLU A 30 -1.47 1.74 -1.47
N LYS A 31 -1.12 3.01 -1.72
CA LYS A 31 -0.21 3.39 -2.80
C LYS A 31 1.16 2.72 -2.69
N GLU A 32 1.75 2.65 -1.50
CA GLU A 32 3.04 1.96 -1.30
C GLU A 32 2.95 0.47 -1.63
N ILE A 33 1.82 -0.18 -1.32
CA ILE A 33 1.57 -1.59 -1.62
C ILE A 33 1.44 -1.79 -3.13
N ILE A 34 0.60 -0.98 -3.79
CA ILE A 34 0.39 -1.02 -5.24
C ILE A 34 1.70 -0.76 -5.99
N ASP A 35 2.43 0.31 -5.63
CA ASP A 35 3.71 0.65 -6.27
C ASP A 35 4.74 -0.49 -6.10
N ARG A 36 4.74 -1.17 -4.94
CA ARG A 36 5.62 -2.32 -4.70
C ARG A 36 5.26 -3.52 -5.57
N LEU A 37 3.96 -3.81 -5.72
CA LEU A 37 3.48 -4.90 -6.57
C LEU A 37 3.74 -4.61 -8.06
N ARG A 38 3.50 -3.38 -8.51
CA ARG A 38 3.81 -2.92 -9.88
C ARG A 38 5.30 -3.02 -10.21
N LYS A 39 6.19 -2.66 -9.28
CA LYS A 39 7.65 -2.84 -9.44
C LYS A 39 8.05 -4.30 -9.67
N LYS A 40 7.25 -5.26 -9.19
CA LYS A 40 7.45 -6.69 -9.44
C LYS A 40 6.85 -7.18 -10.76
N LYS A 41 6.32 -6.26 -11.60
CA LYS A 41 5.66 -6.56 -12.89
C LYS A 41 4.48 -7.53 -12.73
N ILE A 42 3.75 -7.41 -11.62
CA ILE A 42 2.55 -8.20 -11.35
C ILE A 42 1.40 -7.59 -12.16
N ASP A 43 0.55 -8.46 -12.69
CA ASP A 43 -0.65 -8.08 -13.44
C ASP A 43 -1.63 -7.26 -12.58
N GLU A 44 -2.21 -6.19 -13.15
CA GLU A 44 -3.11 -5.28 -12.43
C GLU A 44 -4.36 -6.00 -11.85
N LYS A 45 -4.82 -7.09 -12.48
CA LYS A 45 -5.93 -7.89 -11.95
C LYS A 45 -5.52 -8.59 -10.66
N MET A 46 -4.33 -9.17 -10.64
CA MET A 46 -3.78 -9.81 -9.44
C MET A 46 -3.49 -8.79 -8.34
N ILE A 47 -3.02 -7.58 -8.68
CA ILE A 47 -2.86 -6.50 -7.72
C ILE A 47 -4.19 -6.14 -7.09
N SER A 48 -5.23 -5.94 -7.90
CA SER A 48 -6.58 -5.65 -7.43
C SER A 48 -7.13 -6.74 -6.51
N GLU A 49 -6.92 -8.02 -6.84
CA GLU A 49 -7.34 -9.15 -5.99
C GLU A 49 -6.59 -9.17 -4.64
N ILE A 50 -5.28 -8.88 -4.64
CA ILE A 50 -4.49 -8.81 -3.40
C ILE A 50 -4.99 -7.64 -2.52
N MET A 51 -5.23 -6.47 -3.13
CA MET A 51 -5.73 -5.30 -2.42
C MET A 51 -7.12 -5.55 -1.83
N ALA A 52 -8.03 -6.14 -2.60
CA ALA A 52 -9.35 -6.52 -2.13
C ALA A 52 -9.27 -7.48 -0.94
N LYS A 53 -8.36 -8.46 -0.97
CA LYS A 53 -8.17 -9.40 0.14
C LYS A 53 -7.64 -8.73 1.41
N LEU A 54 -6.69 -7.80 1.26
CA LEU A 54 -6.17 -7.04 2.39
C LEU A 54 -7.23 -6.12 3.01
N GLN A 55 -8.11 -5.55 2.18
CA GLN A 55 -9.22 -4.71 2.62
C GLN A 55 -10.31 -5.53 3.32
N GLU A 56 -10.66 -6.70 2.77
CA GLU A 56 -11.59 -7.66 3.39
C GLU A 56 -11.15 -8.04 4.80
N TRP A 57 -9.84 -8.26 4.97
CA TRP A 57 -9.23 -8.59 6.25
C TRP A 57 -8.92 -7.38 7.14
N LYS A 58 -9.27 -6.15 6.71
CA LYS A 58 -9.01 -4.89 7.43
C LYS A 58 -7.53 -4.65 7.75
N PHE A 59 -6.61 -5.22 6.96
CA PHE A 59 -5.17 -4.96 7.09
C PHE A 59 -4.75 -3.63 6.47
N ILE A 60 -5.58 -3.09 5.58
CA ILE A 60 -5.43 -1.78 4.98
C ILE A 60 -6.73 -1.00 5.20
N ASP A 61 -6.58 0.22 5.69
CA ASP A 61 -7.65 1.20 5.84
C ASP A 61 -7.02 2.57 5.63
N ASP A 62 -7.40 3.24 4.55
CA ASP A 62 -6.90 4.55 4.16
C ASP A 62 -7.13 5.61 5.26
N ILE A 63 -8.22 5.51 6.02
CA ILE A 63 -8.56 6.43 7.11
C ILE A 63 -7.66 6.15 8.32
N ALA A 64 -7.45 4.88 8.66
CA ALA A 64 -6.58 4.48 9.77
C ALA A 64 -5.11 4.86 9.48
N PHE A 65 -4.65 4.66 8.25
CA PHE A 65 -3.32 5.08 7.82
C PHE A 65 -3.17 6.60 7.88
N ALA A 66 -4.15 7.37 7.40
CA ALA A 66 -4.10 8.83 7.44
C ALA A 66 -4.02 9.37 8.87
N LYS A 67 -4.80 8.81 9.80
CA LYS A 67 -4.76 9.17 11.23
C LYS A 67 -3.40 8.86 11.85
N GLN A 68 -2.90 7.62 11.71
CA GLN A 68 -1.58 7.25 12.23
C GLN A 68 -0.45 8.06 11.61
N TRP A 69 -0.55 8.43 10.33
CA TRP A 69 0.45 9.25 9.66
C TRP A 69 0.47 10.70 10.19
N ILE A 70 -0.71 11.28 10.46
CA ILE A 70 -0.85 12.59 11.11
C ILE A 70 -0.28 12.52 12.53
N GLU A 71 -0.69 11.54 13.34
CA GLU A 71 -0.23 11.36 14.72
C GLU A 71 1.29 11.16 14.79
N SER A 72 1.84 10.29 13.95
CA SER A 72 3.29 10.03 13.90
C SER A 72 4.11 11.26 13.49
N ARG A 73 3.58 12.13 12.62
CA ARG A 73 4.22 13.39 12.20
C ARG A 73 4.07 14.49 13.23
N VAL A 74 2.91 14.59 13.91
CA VAL A 74 2.65 15.58 14.96
C VAL A 74 3.55 15.34 16.17
N VAL A 75 3.76 14.08 16.56
CA VAL A 75 4.62 13.74 17.70
C VAL A 75 6.13 13.90 17.37
N ASN A 76 6.55 13.69 16.11
CA ASN A 76 7.98 13.64 15.77
C ASN A 76 8.57 14.87 15.07
N ARG A 77 7.82 15.94 14.77
CA ARG A 77 8.42 17.17 14.21
C ARG A 77 7.74 18.44 14.69
N HIS A 78 8.57 19.36 15.20
CA HIS A 78 8.35 20.81 15.31
C HIS A 78 8.07 21.48 13.94
N LYS A 79 7.06 21.03 13.17
CA LYS A 79 6.63 21.69 11.94
C LYS A 79 5.11 21.70 11.86
N SER A 80 4.57 22.92 11.77
CA SER A 80 3.15 23.24 11.85
C SER A 80 2.29 22.41 10.91
N ILE A 81 1.22 21.83 11.47
CA ILE A 81 0.12 21.07 10.84
C ILE A 81 -0.28 21.57 9.44
N ARG A 82 -0.15 22.87 9.19
CA ARG A 82 -0.43 23.53 7.89
C ARG A 82 0.42 22.98 6.73
N LEU A 83 1.70 22.70 6.94
CA LEU A 83 2.60 22.14 5.92
C LEU A 83 2.23 20.70 5.56
N VAL A 84 1.87 19.91 6.58
CA VAL A 84 1.44 18.51 6.42
C VAL A 84 0.13 18.43 5.62
N ARG A 85 -0.82 19.34 5.90
CA ARG A 85 -2.08 19.44 5.17
C ARG A 85 -1.87 19.85 3.70
N LEU A 86 -0.95 20.79 3.45
CA LEU A 86 -0.57 21.18 2.09
C LEU A 86 0.13 20.04 1.33
N GLU A 87 1.01 19.27 1.98
CA GLU A 87 1.65 18.09 1.39
C GLU A 87 0.63 17.00 1.05
N LEU A 88 -0.33 16.73 1.94
CA LEU A 88 -1.41 15.76 1.69
C LEU A 88 -2.29 16.19 0.52
N LEU A 89 -2.74 17.45 0.49
CA LEU A 89 -3.51 17.99 -0.64
C LEU A 89 -2.71 17.86 -1.94
N LYS A 90 -1.43 18.22 -1.94
CA LYS A 90 -0.56 18.10 -3.12
C LYS A 90 -0.35 16.65 -3.57
N LYS A 91 -0.42 15.67 -2.66
CA LYS A 91 -0.30 14.24 -2.96
C LYS A 91 -1.63 13.64 -3.46
N SER A 92 -2.76 14.16 -2.99
CA SER A 92 -4.11 13.78 -3.45
C SER A 92 -4.48 14.38 -4.81
N PHE A 93 -3.89 15.51 -5.21
CA PHE A 93 -4.17 16.16 -6.50
C PHE A 93 -3.27 15.73 -7.67
N LYS A 94 -2.53 14.61 -7.56
CA LYS A 94 -1.85 13.99 -8.72
C LYS A 94 -2.63 12.77 -9.25
N LYS A 95 -3.93 12.98 -9.40
CA LYS A 95 -4.94 12.27 -10.21
C LYS A 95 -6.09 13.28 -10.20
N GLU A 96 -6.33 14.08 -11.22
CA GLU A 96 -6.86 13.70 -12.53
C GLU A 96 -6.78 14.95 -13.42
N LYS A 97 -6.04 14.88 -14.52
CA LYS A 97 -6.24 15.75 -15.69
C LYS A 97 -6.02 14.86 -16.90
N ASN A 98 -7.14 14.54 -17.54
CA ASN A 98 -7.34 14.11 -18.93
C ASN A 98 -6.43 13.00 -19.47
#